data_AF-A0A948Z5B2-F1
#
_entry.id   AF-A0A948Z5B2-F1
#
_cell.length_a   1.000
_cell.length_b   1.000
_cell.length_c   1.000
_cell.angle_alpha   90.00
_cell.angle_beta   90.00
_cell.angle_gamma   90.00
#
_symmetry.space_group_name_H-M   'P 1'
#
loop_
_entity.id
_entity.type
_entity.pdbx_description
1 polymer ?
#
loop_
_entity_poly.entity_id
_entity_poly.type
_entity_poly.pdbx_seq_one_letter_code
_entity_poly.pdbx_strand_id
1 'polypeptide(L)'
;MLFNTAKPILFTSWSLAGLSDIYDMAVAVRGSAENFRRNPFIIHYAEPTTPLQHAPEPLQELLFCAEKGIPLVYVSGPVTGGTAP
;
A
#
# COMPACT_ATOMS: atom_id res chain seq x y z
N MET A 1 -12.04 7.83 -6.71
CA MET A 1 -12.45 7.55 -5.33
C MET A 1 -12.54 8.82 -4.49
N LEU A 2 -11.46 9.61 -4.42
CA LEU A 2 -11.36 10.86 -3.63
C LEU A 2 -12.60 11.77 -3.67
N PHE A 3 -13.15 12.07 -4.84
CA PHE A 3 -14.27 13.02 -4.98
C PHE A 3 -15.64 12.48 -4.56
N ASN A 4 -15.77 11.17 -4.31
CA ASN A 4 -17.07 10.51 -4.14
C ASN A 4 -17.25 9.85 -2.76
N THR A 5 -16.27 9.96 -1.87
CA THR A 5 -16.34 9.39 -0.52
C THR A 5 -15.43 10.14 0.45
N ALA A 6 -15.85 10.24 1.70
CA ALA A 6 -15.02 10.69 2.81
C ALA A 6 -14.41 9.53 3.61
N LYS A 7 -14.72 8.28 3.25
CA LYS A 7 -14.15 7.08 3.88
C LYS A 7 -12.68 6.88 3.45
N PRO A 8 -11.83 6.25 4.28
CA PRO A 8 -10.50 5.85 3.85
C PRO A 8 -10.52 5.01 2.57
N ILE A 9 -9.52 5.19 1.72
CA ILE A 9 -9.40 4.53 0.42
C ILE A 9 -8.41 3.38 0.53
N LEU A 10 -8.90 2.15 0.39
CA LEU A 10 -8.05 0.96 0.20
C LEU A 10 -7.75 0.81 -1.30
N PHE A 11 -6.49 0.66 -1.67
CA PHE A 11 -6.08 0.56 -3.07
C PHE A 11 -4.86 -0.34 -3.29
N THR A 12 -4.68 -0.78 -4.53
CA THR A 12 -3.47 -1.46 -5.03
C THR A 12 -2.76 -0.55 -6.04
N SER A 13 -1.47 -0.77 -6.22
CA SER A 13 -0.64 -0.16 -7.25
C SER A 13 -0.16 -1.23 -8.23
N TRP A 14 0.23 -0.78 -9.42
CA TRP A 14 0.79 -1.65 -10.45
C TRP A 14 2.32 -1.72 -10.40
N SER A 15 2.94 -0.79 -9.69
CA SER A 15 4.38 -0.67 -9.50
C SER A 15 4.69 0.35 -8.41
N LEU A 16 5.94 0.34 -7.93
CA LEU A 16 6.45 1.34 -7.00
C LEU A 16 6.30 2.78 -7.52
N ALA A 17 6.47 2.99 -8.83
CA ALA A 17 6.28 4.31 -9.43
C ALA A 17 4.82 4.77 -9.31
N GLY A 18 3.87 3.88 -9.61
CA GLY A 18 2.45 4.18 -9.44
C GLY A 18 2.05 4.42 -7.99
N LEU A 19 2.65 3.67 -7.05
CA LEU A 19 2.48 3.91 -5.61
C LEU A 19 3.00 5.30 -5.20
N SER A 20 4.15 5.71 -5.74
CA SER A 20 4.72 7.04 -5.51
C SER A 20 3.81 8.15 -6.03
N ASP A 21 3.26 8.02 -7.23
CA ASP A 21 2.32 9.00 -7.80
C ASP A 21 1.05 9.12 -6.93
N ILE A 22 0.54 7.99 -6.43
CA ILE A 22 -0.62 7.98 -5.53
C ILE A 22 -0.30 8.66 -4.20
N TYR A 23 0.89 8.43 -3.65
CA TYR A 23 1.36 9.12 -2.44
C TYR A 23 1.44 10.64 -2.67
N ASP A 24 1.99 11.09 -3.79
CA ASP A 24 2.10 12.52 -4.10
C ASP A 24 0.72 13.17 -4.22
N MET A 25 -0.25 12.50 -4.86
CA MET A 25 -1.64 12.93 -4.87
C MET A 25 -2.23 13.03 -3.46
N ALA A 26 -1.95 12.05 -2.59
CA ALA A 26 -2.48 12.06 -1.22
C ALA A 26 -1.84 13.14 -0.35
N VAL A 27 -0.54 13.42 -0.54
CA VAL A 27 0.16 14.54 0.07
C VAL A 27 -0.43 15.86 -0.38
N ALA A 28 -0.68 16.04 -1.68
CA ALA A 28 -1.29 17.25 -2.21
C ALA A 28 -2.68 17.51 -1.58
N VAL A 29 -3.49 16.46 -1.39
CA VAL A 29 -4.79 16.55 -0.69
C VAL A 29 -4.65 16.96 0.78
N ARG A 30 -3.58 16.52 1.46
CA ARG A 30 -3.30 16.86 2.87
C ARG A 30 -2.52 18.17 3.04
N GLY A 31 -2.03 18.74 1.94
CA GLY A 31 -1.24 19.97 1.89
C GLY A 31 0.24 19.80 2.26
N SER A 32 0.63 18.72 2.94
CA SER A 32 2.03 18.42 3.24
C SER A 32 2.23 16.94 3.60
N ALA A 33 3.48 16.47 3.49
CA ALA A 33 3.86 15.12 3.90
C ALA A 33 3.68 14.90 5.41
N GLU A 34 3.93 15.93 6.23
CA GLU A 34 3.72 15.88 7.67
C GLU A 34 2.24 15.71 8.01
N ASN A 35 1.37 16.50 7.39
CA ASN A 35 -0.09 16.39 7.59
C ASN A 35 -0.62 15.03 7.14
N PHE A 36 -0.10 14.52 6.01
CA PHE A 36 -0.42 13.18 5.56
C PHE A 36 -0.02 12.13 6.61
N ARG A 37 1.22 12.18 7.11
CA ARG A 37 1.73 11.21 8.10
C ARG A 37 0.95 11.25 9.43
N ARG A 38 0.46 12.42 9.84
CA ARG A 38 -0.35 12.57 11.06
C ARG A 38 -1.78 12.02 10.91
N ASN A 39 -2.36 12.09 9.71
CA ASN A 39 -3.73 11.65 9.46
C ASN A 39 -3.92 11.08 8.03
N PRO A 40 -3.34 9.91 7.73
CA PRO A 40 -3.46 9.28 6.41
C PRO A 40 -4.91 8.85 6.15
N PHE A 41 -5.33 8.93 4.89
CA PHE A 41 -6.68 8.51 4.46
C PHE A 41 -6.65 7.46 3.34
N ILE A 42 -5.46 7.01 2.97
CA ILE A 42 -5.27 5.92 2.02
C ILE A 42 -4.63 4.75 2.77
N ILE A 43 -4.95 3.54 2.33
CA ILE A 43 -4.39 2.29 2.84
C ILE A 43 -3.95 1.51 1.61
N HIS A 44 -2.69 1.12 1.56
CA HIS A 44 -2.19 0.30 0.47
C HIS A 44 -2.41 -1.18 0.78
N TYR A 45 -2.67 -1.98 -0.24
CA TYR A 45 -2.73 -3.44 -0.17
C TYR A 45 -1.62 -4.02 -1.04
N ALA A 46 -0.79 -4.88 -0.46
CA ALA A 46 0.24 -5.65 -1.17
C ALA A 46 0.32 -7.08 -0.61
N GLU A 47 0.86 -8.01 -1.39
CA GLU A 47 0.94 -9.42 -1.01
C GLU A 47 2.35 -9.98 -1.19
N PRO A 48 2.89 -10.74 -0.22
CA PRO A 48 4.01 -11.63 -0.49
C PRO A 48 3.57 -12.78 -1.42
N THR A 49 4.53 -13.39 -2.10
CA THR A 49 4.31 -14.59 -2.91
C THR A 49 4.35 -15.83 -2.04
N THR A 50 3.29 -16.64 -2.09
CA THR A 50 3.30 -17.96 -1.42
C THR A 50 3.96 -19.01 -2.31
N PRO A 51 4.74 -19.96 -1.76
CA PRO A 51 5.06 -20.14 -0.35
C PRO A 51 6.24 -19.27 0.14
N LEU A 52 6.04 -18.58 1.28
CA LEU A 52 7.10 -17.94 2.10
C LEU A 52 8.10 -17.05 1.34
N GLN A 53 7.68 -16.31 0.31
CA GLN A 53 8.54 -15.43 -0.47
C GLN A 53 8.08 -13.97 -0.41
N HIS A 54 9.01 -13.07 -0.13
CA HIS A 54 8.83 -11.65 -0.37
C HIS A 54 9.43 -11.32 -1.74
N ALA A 55 8.58 -11.28 -2.77
CA ALA A 55 9.04 -10.88 -4.10
C ALA A 55 9.55 -9.42 -4.08
N PRO A 56 10.51 -9.05 -4.96
CA PRO A 56 11.14 -7.74 -4.92
C PRO A 56 10.15 -6.57 -4.96
N GLU A 57 9.14 -6.65 -5.81
CA GLU A 57 8.17 -5.57 -6.02
C GLU A 57 7.28 -5.31 -4.79
N PRO A 58 6.51 -6.28 -4.25
CA PRO A 58 5.70 -6.05 -3.05
C PRO A 58 6.55 -5.75 -1.81
N LEU A 59 7.80 -6.21 -1.76
CA LEU A 59 8.74 -5.84 -0.70
C LEU A 59 9.14 -4.36 -0.80
N GLN A 60 9.42 -3.86 -2.01
CA GLN A 60 9.72 -2.46 -2.24
C GLN A 60 8.53 -1.55 -1.91
N GLU A 61 7.32 -1.94 -2.30
CA GLU A 61 6.09 -1.22 -1.92
C GLU A 61 5.90 -1.21 -0.39
N LEU A 62 6.15 -2.33 0.29
CA LEU A 62 6.10 -2.41 1.75
C LEU A 62 7.07 -1.43 2.42
N LEU A 63 8.31 -1.41 1.97
CA LEU A 63 9.34 -0.51 2.51
C LEU A 63 9.00 0.96 2.22
N PHE A 64 8.51 1.26 1.01
CA PHE A 64 8.07 2.61 0.65
C PHE A 64 6.91 3.08 1.54
N CYS A 65 5.90 2.23 1.77
CA CYS A 65 4.80 2.55 2.68
C CYS A 65 5.29 2.82 4.10
N ALA A 66 6.24 2.02 4.61
CA ALA A 66 6.83 2.22 5.93
C ALA A 66 7.58 3.57 6.04
N GLU A 67 8.36 3.93 5.02
CA GLU A 67 9.09 5.20 4.98
C GLU A 67 8.16 6.42 4.94
N LYS A 68 7.13 6.36 4.08
CA LYS A 68 6.18 7.45 3.83
C LYS A 68 5.06 7.55 4.87
N GLY A 69 4.93 6.57 5.74
CA GLY A 69 3.85 6.52 6.75
C GLY A 69 2.49 6.20 6.15
N ILE A 70 2.45 5.39 5.08
CA ILE A 70 1.23 4.89 4.48
C ILE A 70 0.84 3.59 5.21
N PRO A 71 -0.36 3.49 5.80
CA PRO A 71 -0.86 2.23 6.33
C PRO A 71 -0.92 1.16 5.23
N LEU A 72 -0.45 -0.05 5.53
CA LEU A 72 -0.35 -1.16 4.60
C LEU A 72 -1.05 -2.39 5.15
N VAL A 73 -1.85 -3.03 4.31
CA VAL A 73 -2.33 -4.41 4.51
C VAL A 73 -1.41 -5.32 3.71
N TYR A 74 -0.56 -6.06 4.42
CA TYR A 74 0.38 -7.00 3.82
C TYR A 74 -0.02 -8.44 4.15
N VAL A 75 -0.76 -9.08 3.24
CA VAL A 75 -1.46 -10.35 3.52
C VAL A 75 -0.99 -11.43 2.56
N SER A 76 -0.61 -12.59 3.09
CA SER A 76 -0.33 -13.78 2.28
C SER A 76 -1.62 -14.53 1.94
N GLY A 77 -1.67 -15.14 0.75
CA GLY A 77 -2.78 -15.99 0.29
C GLY A 77 -2.41 -17.46 0.14
N PRO A 78 -2.06 -18.20 1.22
CA PRO A 78 -1.70 -19.61 1.13
C PRO A 78 -2.92 -20.48 0.79
N VAL A 79 -2.71 -21.48 -0.09
CA VAL A 79 -3.72 -22.48 -0.46
C VAL A 79 -3.26 -23.86 -0.01
N THR A 80 -4.02 -24.50 0.88
CA THR A 80 -3.76 -25.87 1.36
C THR A 80 -3.65 -26.87 0.22
N GLY A 81 -2.60 -27.69 0.23
CA GLY A 81 -2.26 -28.65 -0.83
C GLY A 81 -1.69 -28.03 -2.11
N GLY A 82 -1.56 -26.70 -2.19
CA GLY A 82 -1.00 -25.97 -3.33
C GLY A 82 0.24 -25.18 -2.93
N THR A 83 0.02 -24.03 -2.29
CA THR A 83 1.08 -23.11 -1.84
C THR A 83 1.29 -23.09 -0.33
N ALA A 84 0.59 -23.96 0.40
CA ALA A 84 0.82 -24.31 1.80
C ALA A 84 0.45 -25.79 2.02
N PRO A 85 0.93 -26.44 3.10
CA PRO A 85 0.51 -27.78 3.49
C PRO A 85 -1.01 -27.93 3.57
#